data_AF-I2PWX3-F1
#
_entry.id   AF-I2PWX3-F1
#
_cell.length_a   1.000
_cell.length_b   1.000
_cell.length_c   1.000
_cell.angle_alpha   90.00
_cell.angle_beta   90.00
_cell.angle_gamma   90.00
#
_symmetry.space_group_name_H-M   'P 1'
#
loop_
_entity.id
_entity.type
_entity.pdbx_description
1 polymer ?
#
loop_
_entity_poly.entity_id
_entity_poly.type
_entity_poly.pdbx_seq_one_letter_code
_entity_poly.pdbx_strand_id
1 'polypeptide(L)'
;MDADRIRRSLIISSQEEENLNNYLLKKFESYPIDKEALDKVLYLSATYKKSFDFNFDNIGEIISLKTRLELSSNKMEVYDKAAKAYIDIQLGKILIIIHDIINKLKLKVPDPVEREKIILKINEDLFPTKKSRSRRSDLRNVAAIPNVEKFYFLGIELLIEISRVVKDLNSSNPIEDIILESGIDYQNLDDLDEEKRSFMLKLGVNKIKFQKKSINIPSNILESVTKSFGIISEDSVKKVSNALKKGSSIIDVVDNFYFKQPKQLYSIEDIDMAPSWNRMEEVCLQLMDMIEDRIDDGRNQPNYSPERTAKMFKTLLFLIDALNAHWSKNWNNWSEVWESYDGASE
;
A
#
# COMPACT_ATOMS: atom_id res chain seq x y z
N MET A 1 32.53 26.09 10.49
CA MET A 1 32.84 24.71 10.09
C MET A 1 33.08 23.92 11.37
N ASP A 2 32.00 23.62 12.09
CA ASP A 2 31.21 22.38 12.01
C ASP A 2 31.95 21.16 12.62
N ALA A 3 32.17 21.23 13.94
CA ALA A 3 32.48 20.07 14.79
C ALA A 3 31.32 19.70 15.74
N ASP A 4 30.37 20.62 15.97
CA ASP A 4 29.21 20.41 16.84
C ASP A 4 27.98 19.78 16.16
N ARG A 5 28.08 19.48 14.85
CA ARG A 5 27.00 18.81 14.10
C ARG A 5 27.06 17.27 14.15
N ILE A 6 28.08 16.67 14.77
CA ILE A 6 28.33 15.22 14.72
C ILE A 6 27.89 14.45 15.99
N ARG A 7 27.32 15.11 17.01
CA ARG A 7 26.83 14.41 18.22
C ARG A 7 25.41 14.80 18.65
N ARG A 8 24.43 14.56 17.79
CA ARG A 8 23.01 14.59 18.18
C ARG A 8 22.23 13.39 17.66
N SER A 9 22.79 12.19 17.80
CA SER A 9 21.95 11.01 18.01
C SER A 9 21.49 11.06 19.48
N LEU A 10 20.44 11.82 19.76
CA LEU A 10 19.69 11.65 21.01
C LEU A 10 18.90 10.35 20.85
N ILE A 11 19.65 9.26 21.05
CA ILE A 11 19.17 8.00 21.59
C ILE A 11 18.15 8.35 22.67
N ILE A 12 16.97 7.73 22.64
CA ILE A 12 16.09 7.53 23.80
C ILE A 12 16.95 7.56 25.06
N SER A 13 16.62 8.41 26.03
CA SER A 13 17.48 8.52 27.22
C SER A 13 17.70 7.12 27.81
N SER A 14 18.90 6.82 28.33
CA SER A 14 19.24 5.46 28.79
C SER A 14 18.21 4.91 29.78
N GLN A 15 17.56 5.79 30.53
CA GLN A 15 16.48 5.54 31.47
C GLN A 15 15.17 5.10 30.78
N GLU A 16 14.81 5.70 29.65
CA GLU A 16 13.60 5.36 28.88
C GLU A 16 13.79 4.05 28.08
N GLU A 17 15.00 3.78 27.59
CA GLU A 17 15.33 2.50 26.95
C GLU A 17 15.28 1.36 27.98
N GLU A 18 15.74 1.61 29.21
CA GLU A 18 15.59 0.69 30.34
C GLU A 18 14.10 0.49 30.73
N ASN A 19 13.29 1.54 30.71
CA ASN A 19 11.84 1.44 30.97
C ASN A 19 11.09 0.65 29.88
N LEU A 20 11.45 0.84 28.61
CA LEU A 20 10.88 0.10 27.48
C LEU A 20 11.27 -1.39 27.53
N ASN A 21 12.53 -1.69 27.83
CA ASN A 21 12.99 -3.06 28.05
C ASN A 21 12.30 -3.71 29.24
N ASN A 22 12.15 -3.00 30.37
CA ASN A 22 11.42 -3.47 31.54
C ASN A 22 9.93 -3.72 31.24
N TYR A 23 9.32 -2.88 30.39
CA TYR A 23 7.96 -3.09 29.92
C TYR A 23 7.84 -4.39 29.11
N LEU A 24 8.72 -4.61 28.12
CA LEU A 24 8.72 -5.83 27.32
C LEU A 24 8.94 -7.07 28.19
N LEU A 25 9.90 -7.03 29.12
CA LEU A 25 10.17 -8.13 30.04
C LEU A 25 8.92 -8.52 30.86
N LYS A 26 8.24 -7.53 31.44
CA LYS A 26 6.98 -7.77 32.18
C LYS A 26 5.88 -8.35 31.30
N LYS A 27 5.74 -7.86 30.06
CA LYS A 27 4.79 -8.43 29.10
C LYS A 27 5.17 -9.86 28.72
N PHE A 28 6.45 -10.14 28.53
CA PHE A 28 6.95 -11.46 28.17
C PHE A 28 6.89 -12.48 29.31
N GLU A 29 6.80 -12.02 30.56
CA GLU A 29 6.44 -12.86 31.72
C GLU A 29 4.95 -13.20 31.77
N SER A 30 4.11 -12.30 31.28
CA SER A 30 2.65 -12.40 31.39
C SER A 30 1.99 -13.11 30.20
N TYR A 31 2.72 -13.33 29.11
CA TYR A 31 2.19 -13.85 27.85
C TYR A 31 2.96 -15.07 27.32
N PRO A 32 2.33 -15.93 26.49
CA PRO A 32 2.94 -17.17 26.02
C PRO A 32 3.99 -16.92 24.93
N ILE A 33 5.19 -16.54 25.34
CA ILE A 33 6.36 -16.33 24.47
C ILE A 33 7.41 -17.38 24.77
N ASP A 34 8.00 -17.88 23.69
CA ASP A 34 9.18 -18.70 23.75
C ASP A 34 10.43 -17.85 24.04
N LYS A 35 10.70 -17.61 25.34
CA LYS A 35 11.81 -16.77 25.81
C LYS A 35 13.17 -17.28 25.31
N GLU A 36 13.37 -18.60 25.33
CA GLU A 36 14.61 -19.23 24.85
C GLU A 36 14.85 -18.92 23.37
N ALA A 37 13.80 -19.04 22.54
CA ALA A 37 13.90 -18.72 21.11
C ALA A 37 14.18 -17.22 20.90
N LEU A 38 13.55 -16.35 21.69
CA LEU A 38 13.78 -14.90 21.62
C LEU A 38 15.22 -14.53 21.97
N ASP A 39 15.75 -15.06 23.07
CA ASP A 39 17.11 -14.77 23.54
C ASP A 39 18.16 -15.23 22.51
N LYS A 40 17.99 -16.43 21.96
CA LYS A 40 18.85 -16.95 20.88
C LYS A 40 18.82 -16.05 19.65
N VAL A 41 17.65 -15.52 19.30
CA VAL A 41 17.48 -14.62 18.15
C VAL A 41 18.11 -13.25 18.39
N LEU A 42 17.98 -12.70 19.61
CA LEU A 42 18.64 -11.45 19.98
C LEU A 42 20.16 -11.61 19.93
N TYR A 43 20.68 -12.72 20.48
CA TYR A 43 22.11 -13.05 20.42
C TYR A 43 22.60 -13.17 18.97
N LEU A 44 21.88 -13.94 18.13
CA LEU A 44 22.20 -14.07 16.71
C LEU A 44 22.19 -12.72 15.99
N SER A 45 21.18 -11.89 16.23
CA SER A 45 21.05 -10.56 15.61
C SER A 45 22.19 -9.61 15.99
N ALA A 46 22.67 -9.69 17.24
CA ALA A 46 23.78 -8.86 17.73
C ALA A 46 25.16 -9.33 17.23
N THR A 47 25.35 -10.64 17.06
CA THR A 47 26.66 -11.23 16.73
C THR A 47 26.88 -11.46 15.24
N TYR A 48 25.80 -11.57 14.44
CA TYR A 48 25.85 -11.90 13.01
C TYR A 48 26.87 -11.07 12.21
N LYS A 49 26.91 -9.74 12.42
CA LYS A 49 27.82 -8.85 11.68
C LYS A 49 29.26 -8.81 12.19
N LYS A 50 29.52 -9.24 13.43
CA LYS A 50 30.81 -9.01 14.11
C LYS A 50 31.76 -10.20 14.07
N SER A 51 31.23 -11.43 14.09
CA SER A 51 32.07 -12.60 14.39
C SER A 51 31.47 -13.94 13.97
N PHE A 52 30.42 -13.94 13.14
CA PHE A 52 29.72 -15.19 12.83
C PHE A 52 30.47 -15.98 11.75
N ASP A 53 31.40 -16.83 12.19
CA ASP A 53 31.98 -17.89 11.36
C ASP A 53 30.89 -18.88 11.01
N PHE A 54 30.43 -18.77 9.77
CA PHE A 54 29.21 -19.38 9.32
C PHE A 54 29.42 -20.87 9.00
N ASN A 55 28.79 -21.75 9.78
CA ASN A 55 28.60 -23.16 9.43
C ASN A 55 27.22 -23.36 8.77
N PHE A 56 27.18 -23.95 7.57
CA PHE A 56 25.97 -24.28 6.83
C PHE A 56 25.02 -25.19 7.60
N ASP A 57 25.56 -26.02 8.50
CA ASP A 57 24.80 -26.98 9.30
C ASP A 57 23.78 -26.29 10.24
N ASN A 58 23.98 -25.00 10.55
CA ASN A 58 23.15 -24.29 11.53
C ASN A 58 21.90 -23.64 10.91
N ILE A 59 21.69 -23.71 9.59
CA ILE A 59 20.52 -23.06 8.96
C ILE A 59 19.20 -23.67 9.45
N GLY A 60 19.16 -24.98 9.70
CA GLY A 60 17.99 -25.67 10.25
C GLY A 60 17.62 -25.16 11.65
N GLU A 61 18.61 -24.86 12.48
CA GLU A 61 18.38 -24.26 13.81
C GLU A 61 17.80 -22.84 13.67
N ILE A 62 18.33 -22.02 12.77
CA ILE A 62 17.82 -20.66 12.52
C ILE A 62 16.37 -20.69 12.01
N ILE A 63 16.04 -21.64 11.13
CA ILE A 63 14.66 -21.84 10.64
C ILE A 63 13.74 -22.26 11.79
N SER A 64 14.19 -23.18 12.65
CA SER A 64 13.44 -23.61 13.84
C SER A 64 13.15 -22.44 14.79
N LEU A 65 14.15 -21.59 15.06
CA LEU A 65 13.98 -20.38 15.87
C LEU A 65 12.97 -19.41 15.26
N LYS A 66 13.03 -19.17 13.94
CA LYS A 66 12.03 -18.36 13.22
C LYS A 66 10.63 -18.91 13.43
N THR A 67 10.42 -20.21 13.26
CA THR A 67 9.10 -20.84 13.38
C THR A 67 8.55 -20.76 14.80
N ARG A 68 9.38 -21.02 15.82
CA ARG A 68 9.01 -20.87 17.24
C ARG A 68 8.58 -19.45 17.58
N LEU A 69 9.30 -18.44 17.08
CA LEU A 69 8.93 -17.03 17.28
C LEU A 69 7.69 -16.60 16.48
N GLU A 70 7.49 -17.11 15.27
CA GLU A 70 6.28 -16.81 14.47
C GLU A 70 5.03 -17.30 15.19
N LEU A 71 5.09 -18.49 15.80
CA LEU A 71 4.01 -19.00 16.66
C LEU A 71 3.77 -18.11 17.89
N SER A 72 4.82 -17.56 18.49
CA SER A 72 4.71 -16.62 19.61
C SER A 72 4.09 -15.28 19.16
N SER A 73 4.51 -14.74 18.00
CA SER A 73 3.95 -13.49 17.44
C SER A 73 2.46 -13.61 17.13
N ASN A 74 2.05 -14.72 16.51
CA ASN A 74 0.63 -14.97 16.20
C ASN A 74 -0.25 -15.01 17.46
N LYS A 75 0.28 -15.50 18.59
CA LYS A 75 -0.43 -15.47 19.88
C LYS A 75 -0.48 -14.06 20.47
N MET A 76 0.57 -13.24 20.30
CA MET A 76 0.62 -11.87 20.85
C MET A 76 -0.39 -10.91 20.22
N GLU A 77 -0.93 -11.21 19.04
CA GLU A 77 -1.90 -10.35 18.33
C GLU A 77 -3.12 -9.99 19.21
N VAL A 78 -3.50 -10.87 20.12
CA VAL A 78 -4.65 -10.70 21.01
C VAL A 78 -4.31 -9.90 22.27
N TYR A 79 -3.03 -9.84 22.66
CA TYR A 79 -2.63 -9.34 23.98
C TYR A 79 -2.04 -7.94 23.95
N ASP A 80 -1.11 -7.68 23.03
CA ASP A 80 -0.35 -6.43 23.06
C ASP A 80 0.31 -6.13 21.70
N LYS A 81 -0.06 -4.99 21.10
CA LYS A 81 0.42 -4.57 19.78
C LYS A 81 1.91 -4.22 19.78
N ALA A 82 2.40 -3.63 20.86
CA ALA A 82 3.79 -3.19 20.99
C ALA A 82 4.72 -4.40 21.18
N ALA A 83 4.34 -5.32 22.06
CA ALA A 83 5.05 -6.58 22.27
C ALA A 83 5.08 -7.43 20.99
N LYS A 84 3.93 -7.54 20.28
CA LYS A 84 3.88 -8.21 18.97
C LYS A 84 4.81 -7.56 17.96
N ALA A 85 4.79 -6.23 17.86
CA ALA A 85 5.64 -5.51 16.93
C ALA A 85 7.12 -5.75 17.20
N TYR A 86 7.53 -5.81 18.47
CA TYR A 86 8.90 -6.16 18.84
C TYR A 86 9.29 -7.55 18.33
N ILE A 87 8.45 -8.57 18.54
CA ILE A 87 8.71 -9.93 18.03
C ILE A 87 8.76 -9.94 16.50
N ASP A 88 7.83 -9.24 15.83
CA ASP A 88 7.78 -9.13 14.37
C ASP A 88 9.05 -8.46 13.79
N ILE A 89 9.61 -7.46 14.49
CA ILE A 89 10.90 -6.86 14.15
C ILE A 89 12.03 -7.89 14.27
N GLN A 90 12.08 -8.67 15.36
CA GLN A 90 13.11 -9.71 15.51
C GLN A 90 12.96 -10.80 14.44
N LEU A 91 11.73 -11.20 14.09
CA LEU A 91 11.46 -12.11 12.97
C LEU A 91 11.99 -11.55 11.65
N GLY A 92 11.79 -10.25 11.39
CA GLY A 92 12.34 -9.56 10.23
C GLY A 92 13.87 -9.64 10.16
N LYS A 93 14.57 -9.48 11.29
CA LYS A 93 16.03 -9.63 11.36
C LYS A 93 16.50 -11.04 11.06
N ILE A 94 15.84 -12.05 11.62
CA ILE A 94 16.16 -13.45 11.28
C ILE A 94 15.99 -13.66 9.77
N LEU A 95 14.94 -13.13 9.16
CA LEU A 95 14.71 -13.25 7.73
C LEU A 95 15.79 -12.54 6.88
N ILE A 96 16.39 -11.45 7.39
CA ILE A 96 17.56 -10.80 6.76
C ILE A 96 18.78 -11.73 6.87
N ILE A 97 19.07 -12.26 8.07
CA ILE A 97 20.18 -13.19 8.31
C ILE A 97 20.08 -14.41 7.37
N ILE A 98 18.90 -15.03 7.28
CA ILE A 98 18.63 -16.15 6.39
C ILE A 98 18.82 -15.76 4.91
N HIS A 99 18.37 -14.57 4.52
CA HIS A 99 18.54 -14.10 3.15
C HIS A 99 20.02 -13.93 2.79
N ASP A 100 20.81 -13.37 3.70
CA ASP A 100 22.26 -13.20 3.51
C ASP A 100 22.98 -14.55 3.46
N ILE A 101 22.54 -15.54 4.25
CA ILE A 101 23.03 -16.92 4.19
C ILE A 101 22.76 -17.53 2.81
N ILE A 102 21.53 -17.39 2.29
CA ILE A 102 21.17 -17.85 0.95
C ILE A 102 22.03 -17.17 -0.12
N ASN A 103 22.34 -15.88 0.03
CA ASN A 103 23.20 -15.17 -0.92
C ASN A 103 24.66 -15.67 -0.85
N LYS A 104 25.18 -15.98 0.34
CA LYS A 104 26.51 -16.61 0.51
C LYS A 104 26.55 -18.04 -0.05
N LEU A 105 25.48 -18.82 0.09
CA LEU A 105 25.31 -20.13 -0.55
C LEU A 105 25.54 -20.05 -2.06
N LYS A 106 24.93 -19.05 -2.71
CA LYS A 106 25.06 -18.86 -4.15
C LYS A 106 26.50 -18.63 -4.61
N LEU A 107 27.37 -18.11 -3.76
CA LEU A 107 28.78 -17.87 -4.08
C LEU A 107 29.65 -19.12 -3.84
N LYS A 108 29.26 -19.98 -2.89
CA LYS A 108 30.04 -21.16 -2.49
C LYS A 108 29.68 -22.44 -3.24
N VAL A 109 28.45 -22.59 -3.72
CA VAL A 109 28.00 -23.76 -4.50
C VAL A 109 28.06 -23.40 -5.99
N PRO A 110 29.10 -23.84 -6.73
CA PRO A 110 29.28 -23.46 -8.14
C PRO A 110 28.26 -24.14 -9.05
N ASP A 111 27.78 -25.34 -8.70
CA ASP A 111 26.77 -26.03 -9.50
C ASP A 111 25.41 -25.31 -9.41
N PRO A 112 24.80 -24.88 -10.53
CA PRO A 112 23.51 -24.19 -10.51
C PRO A 112 22.35 -25.08 -10.03
N VAL A 113 22.36 -26.37 -10.37
CA VAL A 113 21.24 -27.29 -10.10
C VAL A 113 21.20 -27.68 -8.62
N GLU A 114 22.33 -28.04 -8.03
CA GLU A 114 22.47 -28.34 -6.61
C GLU A 114 22.14 -27.11 -5.75
N ARG A 115 22.61 -25.93 -6.16
CA ARG A 115 22.28 -24.65 -5.51
C ARG A 115 20.79 -24.37 -5.52
N GLU A 116 20.11 -24.58 -6.65
CA GLU A 116 18.67 -24.39 -6.76
C GLU A 116 17.90 -25.36 -5.85
N LYS A 117 18.30 -26.64 -5.81
CA LYS A 117 17.72 -27.64 -4.90
C LYS A 117 17.86 -27.24 -3.43
N ILE A 118 19.04 -26.78 -3.01
CA ILE A 118 19.28 -26.32 -1.64
C ILE A 118 18.40 -25.11 -1.30
N ILE A 119 18.34 -24.12 -2.21
CA ILE A 119 17.53 -22.92 -2.01
C ILE A 119 16.03 -23.24 -1.95
N LEU A 120 15.55 -24.15 -2.80
CA LEU A 120 14.15 -24.60 -2.79
C LEU A 120 13.81 -25.25 -1.45
N LYS A 121 14.63 -26.19 -0.98
CA LYS A 121 14.43 -26.85 0.32
C LYS A 121 14.37 -25.85 1.48
N ILE A 122 15.32 -24.91 1.51
CA ILE A 122 15.33 -23.84 2.53
C ILE A 122 14.06 -22.99 2.48
N ASN A 123 13.59 -22.63 1.27
CA ASN A 123 12.37 -21.83 1.13
C ASN A 123 11.09 -22.61 1.50
N GLU A 124 11.04 -23.91 1.25
CA GLU A 124 9.95 -24.78 1.68
C GLU A 124 9.89 -24.86 3.20
N ASP A 125 11.03 -25.10 3.86
CA ASP A 125 11.15 -25.17 5.32
C ASP A 125 10.82 -23.83 6.00
N LEU A 126 11.18 -22.71 5.36
CA LEU A 126 10.91 -21.35 5.88
C LEU A 126 9.45 -20.92 5.78
N PHE A 127 8.75 -21.39 4.75
CA PHE A 127 7.44 -20.88 4.37
C PHE A 127 6.48 -22.01 4.01
N PRO A 128 5.99 -22.75 5.02
CA PRO A 128 5.03 -23.83 4.81
C PRO A 128 3.67 -23.32 4.29
N THR A 129 3.35 -22.02 4.43
CA THR A 129 2.07 -21.44 4.02
C THR A 129 2.24 -20.23 3.09
N LYS A 130 1.25 -19.99 2.21
CA LYS A 130 1.19 -18.80 1.33
C LYS A 130 1.16 -17.47 2.12
N LYS A 131 0.50 -17.44 3.29
CA LYS A 131 0.39 -16.24 4.15
C LYS A 131 1.75 -15.86 4.77
N SER A 132 2.58 -16.83 5.14
CA SER A 132 3.94 -16.56 5.64
C SER A 132 4.84 -15.97 4.54
N ARG A 133 4.58 -16.30 3.26
CA ARG A 133 5.34 -15.75 2.12
C ARG A 133 5.07 -14.26 1.86
N SER A 134 3.82 -13.81 1.92
CA SER A 134 3.47 -12.42 1.61
C SER A 134 4.01 -11.44 2.66
N ARG A 135 3.93 -11.79 3.95
CA ARG A 135 4.36 -10.92 5.06
C ARG A 135 5.88 -10.84 5.23
N ARG A 136 6.63 -11.77 4.62
CA ARG A 136 8.12 -11.82 4.67
C ARG A 136 8.77 -10.53 4.18
N SER A 137 8.28 -9.99 3.07
CA SER A 137 8.90 -8.79 2.46
C SER A 137 8.76 -7.60 3.39
N ASP A 138 7.56 -7.42 3.94
CA ASP A 138 7.25 -6.33 4.86
C ASP A 138 8.09 -6.40 6.13
N LEU A 139 8.15 -7.55 6.80
CA LEU A 139 8.96 -7.70 8.01
C LEU A 139 10.45 -7.45 7.77
N ARG A 140 10.99 -7.93 6.63
CA ARG A 140 12.39 -7.63 6.26
C ARG A 140 12.61 -6.15 5.99
N ASN A 141 11.68 -5.49 5.30
CA ASN A 141 11.79 -4.06 5.02
C ASN A 141 11.74 -3.25 6.33
N VAL A 142 10.87 -3.62 7.27
CA VAL A 142 10.81 -3.01 8.61
C VAL A 142 12.12 -3.21 9.36
N ALA A 143 12.60 -4.44 9.46
CA ALA A 143 13.84 -4.76 10.18
C ALA A 143 15.10 -4.16 9.55
N ALA A 144 15.05 -3.74 8.28
CA ALA A 144 16.14 -3.04 7.61
C ALA A 144 16.22 -1.55 8.00
N ILE A 145 15.18 -0.99 8.63
CA ILE A 145 15.20 0.39 9.12
C ILE A 145 16.21 0.47 10.29
N PRO A 146 17.16 1.42 10.28
CA PRO A 146 18.11 1.60 11.38
C PRO A 146 17.40 1.85 12.71
N ASN A 147 17.82 1.14 13.77
CA ASN A 147 17.31 1.30 15.14
C ASN A 147 15.78 1.16 15.30
N VAL A 148 15.11 0.43 14.39
CA VAL A 148 13.64 0.28 14.37
C VAL A 148 13.06 -0.34 15.64
N GLU A 149 13.88 -1.06 16.41
CA GLU A 149 13.53 -1.65 17.69
C GLU A 149 13.12 -0.57 18.69
N LYS A 150 13.64 0.65 18.58
CA LYS A 150 13.26 1.77 19.44
C LYS A 150 11.82 2.23 19.23
N PHE A 151 11.19 1.79 18.14
CA PHE A 151 9.89 2.26 17.67
C PHE A 151 8.82 1.15 17.69
N TYR A 152 9.04 0.05 18.42
CA TYR A 152 8.06 -1.05 18.48
C TYR A 152 6.68 -0.60 19.01
N PHE A 153 6.64 0.45 19.83
CA PHE A 153 5.41 1.01 20.40
C PHE A 153 4.43 1.53 19.32
N LEU A 154 4.92 1.83 18.11
CA LEU A 154 4.10 2.23 16.98
C LEU A 154 3.22 1.11 16.42
N GLY A 155 3.54 -0.14 16.75
CA GLY A 155 2.89 -1.30 16.18
C GLY A 155 3.41 -1.65 14.78
N ILE A 156 3.32 -2.93 14.42
CA ILE A 156 3.93 -3.44 13.19
C ILE A 156 3.31 -2.85 11.92
N GLU A 157 2.00 -2.62 11.89
CA GLU A 157 1.31 -2.13 10.69
C GLU A 157 1.76 -0.72 10.31
N LEU A 158 1.97 0.17 11.30
CA LEU A 158 2.49 1.51 11.05
C LEU A 158 3.95 1.46 10.61
N LEU A 159 4.77 0.61 11.23
CA LEU A 159 6.16 0.39 10.82
C LEU A 159 6.26 -0.14 9.38
N ILE A 160 5.34 -0.99 8.94
CA ILE A 160 5.27 -1.47 7.55
C ILE A 160 5.07 -0.30 6.59
N GLU A 161 4.11 0.59 6.88
CA GLU A 161 3.88 1.78 6.03
C GLU A 161 5.10 2.72 6.01
N ILE A 162 5.73 2.93 7.18
CA ILE A 162 6.98 3.69 7.29
C ILE A 162 8.06 3.06 6.40
N SER A 163 8.23 1.73 6.44
CA SER A 163 9.26 1.03 5.64
C SER A 163 9.12 1.24 4.12
N ARG A 164 7.93 1.59 3.63
CA ARG A 164 7.68 1.85 2.20
C ARG A 164 8.20 3.22 1.75
N VAL A 165 8.27 4.19 2.65
CA VAL A 165 8.77 5.55 2.36
C VAL A 165 10.23 5.74 2.76
N VAL A 166 10.72 4.99 3.76
CA VAL A 166 12.10 5.09 4.27
C VAL A 166 13.16 4.89 3.18
N LYS A 167 12.89 4.03 2.19
CA LYS A 167 13.83 3.77 1.07
C LYS A 167 14.17 5.01 0.27
N ASP A 168 13.32 6.02 0.30
CA ASP A 168 13.50 7.26 -0.47
C ASP A 168 14.24 8.36 0.33
N LEU A 169 14.45 8.19 1.64
CA LEU A 169 14.93 9.26 2.54
C LEU A 169 16.46 9.34 2.69
N ASN A 170 17.22 8.36 2.18
CA ASN A 170 18.70 8.33 2.21
C ASN A 170 19.33 8.85 3.53
N SER A 171 18.77 8.45 4.67
CA SER A 171 19.11 8.98 5.98
C SER A 171 19.58 7.91 6.95
N SER A 172 20.46 8.31 7.88
CA SER A 172 20.89 7.47 9.00
C SER A 172 19.77 7.28 10.04
N ASN A 173 18.80 8.20 10.11
CA ASN A 173 17.66 8.09 11.01
C ASN A 173 16.35 8.48 10.30
N PRO A 174 15.84 7.62 9.41
CA PRO A 174 14.75 7.98 8.52
C PRO A 174 13.41 8.13 9.24
N ILE A 175 13.24 7.58 10.45
CA ILE A 175 12.02 7.80 11.26
C ILE A 175 12.02 9.22 11.84
N GLU A 176 13.16 9.74 12.28
CA GLU A 176 13.27 11.13 12.73
C GLU A 176 12.93 12.10 11.59
N ASP A 177 13.40 11.84 10.37
CA ASP A 177 13.07 12.69 9.22
C ASP A 177 11.58 12.70 8.88
N ILE A 178 10.91 11.54 9.00
CA ILE A 178 9.45 11.46 8.84
C ILE A 178 8.75 12.34 9.89
N ILE A 179 9.25 12.33 11.13
CA ILE A 179 8.69 13.15 12.20
C ILE A 179 8.93 14.64 11.93
N LEU A 180 10.12 15.01 11.49
CA LEU A 180 10.42 16.40 11.09
C LEU A 180 9.52 16.87 9.96
N GLU A 181 9.22 16.01 8.98
CA GLU A 181 8.29 16.33 7.89
C GLU A 181 6.87 16.61 8.40
N SER A 182 6.47 16.03 9.54
CA SER A 182 5.19 16.34 10.18
C SER A 182 5.14 17.74 10.80
N GLY A 183 6.28 18.42 10.96
CA GLY A 183 6.38 19.76 11.53
C GLY A 183 6.66 19.78 13.04
N ILE A 184 7.08 18.66 13.62
CA ILE A 184 7.47 18.55 15.03
C ILE A 184 8.92 18.06 15.10
N ASP A 185 9.70 18.66 16.00
CA ASP A 185 11.03 18.16 16.34
C ASP A 185 10.92 16.85 17.11
N TYR A 186 11.76 15.88 16.75
CA TYR A 186 11.80 14.56 17.40
C TYR A 186 11.90 14.64 18.93
N GLN A 187 12.60 15.64 19.46
CA GLN A 187 12.77 15.85 20.91
C GLN A 187 11.46 16.16 21.63
N ASN A 188 10.47 16.70 20.93
CA ASN A 188 9.16 17.04 21.49
C ASN A 188 8.13 15.91 21.26
N LEU A 189 8.57 14.78 20.68
CA LEU A 189 7.67 13.65 20.41
C LEU A 189 7.17 13.02 21.72
N ASP A 190 8.01 12.96 22.75
CA ASP A 190 7.68 12.31 24.03
C ASP A 190 6.71 13.10 24.90
N ASP A 191 6.57 14.40 24.65
CA ASP A 191 5.54 15.25 25.27
C ASP A 191 4.13 14.97 24.73
N LEU A 192 4.03 14.16 23.66
CA LEU A 192 2.77 13.82 23.01
C LEU A 192 2.24 12.47 23.50
N ASP A 193 0.91 12.42 23.68
CA ASP A 193 0.21 11.15 23.87
C ASP A 193 0.38 10.20 22.66
N GLU A 194 0.08 8.91 22.85
CA GLU A 194 0.27 7.87 21.82
C GLU A 194 -0.51 8.17 20.53
N GLU A 195 -1.74 8.70 20.65
CA GLU A 195 -2.59 9.02 19.50
C GLU A 195 -1.99 10.15 18.66
N LYS A 196 -1.52 11.21 19.31
CA LYS A 196 -0.84 12.33 18.64
C LYS A 196 0.47 11.88 18.01
N ARG A 197 1.30 11.08 18.70
CA ARG A 197 2.53 10.53 18.11
C ARG A 197 2.23 9.73 16.85
N SER A 198 1.23 8.84 16.91
CA SER A 198 0.78 8.07 15.76
C SER A 198 0.30 8.99 14.63
N PHE A 199 -0.50 10.01 14.94
CA PHE A 199 -1.00 10.96 13.95
C PHE A 199 0.13 11.72 13.24
N MET A 200 1.10 12.26 13.97
CA MET A 200 2.21 13.03 13.40
C MET A 200 3.07 12.17 12.47
N LEU A 201 3.33 10.91 12.84
CA LEU A 201 4.01 9.97 11.97
C LEU A 201 3.23 9.69 10.68
N LYS A 202 1.91 9.46 10.78
CA LYS A 202 1.05 9.27 9.59
C LYS A 202 1.07 10.51 8.69
N LEU A 203 1.07 11.70 9.28
CA LEU A 203 1.13 12.98 8.58
C LEU A 203 2.44 13.11 7.80
N GLY A 204 3.57 12.86 8.46
CA GLY A 204 4.90 12.86 7.83
C GLY A 204 4.99 11.87 6.67
N VAL A 205 4.52 10.63 6.87
CA VAL A 205 4.47 9.60 5.81
C VAL A 205 3.65 10.09 4.61
N ASN A 206 2.46 10.64 4.84
CA ASN A 206 1.62 11.15 3.76
C ASN A 206 2.31 12.31 3.01
N LYS A 207 2.95 13.23 3.74
CA LYS A 207 3.66 14.38 3.15
C LYS A 207 4.77 13.91 2.21
N ILE A 208 5.59 12.96 2.64
CA ILE A 208 6.66 12.37 1.82
C ILE A 208 6.07 11.68 0.58
N LYS A 209 4.98 10.92 0.73
CA LYS A 209 4.30 10.26 -0.41
C LYS A 209 3.82 11.27 -1.46
N PHE A 210 3.24 12.40 -1.05
CA PHE A 210 2.79 13.45 -1.97
C PHE A 210 3.97 14.21 -2.60
N GLN A 211 4.99 14.57 -1.82
CA GLN A 211 6.19 15.22 -2.33
C GLN A 211 6.90 14.38 -3.39
N LYS A 212 6.94 13.05 -3.23
CA LYS A 212 7.48 12.11 -4.23
C LYS A 212 6.77 12.19 -5.59
N LYS A 213 5.52 12.63 -5.63
CA LYS A 213 4.76 12.87 -6.85
C LYS A 213 4.76 14.34 -7.29
N SER A 214 5.61 15.15 -6.69
CA SER A 214 5.69 16.60 -6.89
C SER A 214 4.35 17.30 -6.62
N ILE A 215 3.59 16.77 -5.65
CA ILE A 215 2.31 17.32 -5.21
C ILE A 215 2.56 18.11 -3.93
N ASN A 216 2.28 19.42 -3.96
CA ASN A 216 2.38 20.27 -2.79
C ASN A 216 0.98 20.52 -2.19
N ILE A 217 0.59 19.72 -1.19
CA ILE A 217 -0.70 19.88 -0.49
C ILE A 217 -0.52 20.85 0.69
N PRO A 218 -1.40 21.85 0.86
CA PRO A 218 -1.42 22.70 2.05
C PRO A 218 -1.51 21.89 3.35
N SER A 219 -0.73 22.25 4.38
CA SER A 219 -0.61 21.47 5.62
C SER A 219 -1.95 21.20 6.31
N ASN A 220 -2.83 22.21 6.38
CA ASN A 220 -4.17 22.08 6.96
C ASN A 220 -5.06 21.06 6.24
N ILE A 221 -4.94 20.97 4.91
CA ILE A 221 -5.66 19.99 4.09
C ILE A 221 -5.07 18.61 4.33
N LEU A 222 -3.74 18.47 4.31
CA LEU A 222 -3.06 17.20 4.54
C LEU A 222 -3.34 16.64 5.94
N GLU A 223 -3.37 17.49 6.96
CA GLU A 223 -3.78 17.15 8.32
C GLU A 223 -5.20 16.61 8.35
N SER A 224 -6.13 17.31 7.70
CA SER A 224 -7.54 16.89 7.64
C SER A 224 -7.68 15.53 6.95
N VAL A 225 -6.95 15.29 5.85
CA VAL A 225 -7.00 14.00 5.14
C VAL A 225 -6.41 12.90 6.01
N THR A 226 -5.30 13.20 6.69
CA THR A 226 -4.64 12.25 7.59
C THR A 226 -5.53 11.90 8.79
N LYS A 227 -6.28 12.86 9.34
CA LYS A 227 -7.25 12.61 10.42
C LYS A 227 -8.35 11.65 9.98
N SER A 228 -8.88 11.85 8.77
CA SER A 228 -10.01 11.07 8.27
C SER A 228 -9.62 9.69 7.72
N PHE A 229 -8.44 9.57 7.09
CA PHE A 229 -8.06 8.37 6.34
C PHE A 229 -6.80 7.67 6.86
N GLY A 230 -6.09 8.27 7.82
CA GLY A 230 -4.79 7.78 8.26
C GLY A 230 -3.76 7.87 7.14
N ILE A 231 -3.05 6.77 6.88
CA ILE A 231 -2.03 6.73 5.82
C ILE A 231 -2.68 6.45 4.48
N ILE A 232 -2.41 7.32 3.51
CA ILE A 232 -2.97 7.24 2.17
C ILE A 232 -2.19 6.20 1.35
N SER A 233 -2.92 5.37 0.62
CA SER A 233 -2.33 4.37 -0.27
C SER A 233 -1.64 5.02 -1.47
N GLU A 234 -0.62 4.37 -2.02
CA GLU A 234 0.08 4.89 -3.21
C GLU A 234 -0.87 5.09 -4.40
N ASP A 235 -1.87 4.22 -4.55
CA ASP A 235 -2.83 4.32 -5.65
C ASP A 235 -3.74 5.53 -5.51
N SER A 236 -4.13 5.89 -4.28
CA SER A 236 -4.84 7.15 -4.04
C SER A 236 -3.97 8.37 -4.33
N VAL A 237 -2.68 8.34 -3.96
CA VAL A 237 -1.73 9.42 -4.32
C VAL A 237 -1.55 9.51 -5.84
N LYS A 238 -1.49 8.37 -6.56
CA LYS A 238 -1.45 8.35 -8.04
C LYS A 238 -2.72 8.95 -8.65
N LYS A 239 -3.90 8.66 -8.11
CA LYS A 239 -5.17 9.25 -8.58
C LYS A 239 -5.16 10.77 -8.43
N VAL A 240 -4.71 11.28 -7.27
CA VAL A 240 -4.54 12.73 -7.05
C VAL A 240 -3.57 13.32 -8.08
N SER A 241 -2.41 12.68 -8.28
CA SER A 241 -1.41 13.13 -9.27
C SER A 241 -2.00 13.22 -10.69
N ASN A 242 -2.76 12.21 -11.10
CA ASN A 242 -3.38 12.16 -12.42
C ASN A 242 -4.47 13.23 -12.59
N ALA A 243 -5.26 13.49 -11.54
CA ALA A 243 -6.28 14.54 -11.57
C ALA A 243 -5.67 15.94 -11.67
N LEU A 244 -4.59 16.21 -10.93
CA LEU A 244 -3.84 17.46 -11.03
C LEU A 244 -3.24 17.66 -12.43
N LYS A 245 -2.70 16.59 -13.04
CA LYS A 245 -2.19 16.64 -14.42
C LYS A 245 -3.27 16.96 -15.46
N LYS A 246 -4.54 16.66 -15.17
CA LYS A 246 -5.69 17.01 -16.02
C LYS A 246 -6.17 18.46 -15.81
N GLY A 247 -5.50 19.24 -14.95
CA GLY A 247 -5.80 20.65 -14.72
C GLY A 247 -6.77 20.92 -13.56
N SER A 248 -7.18 19.90 -12.81
CA SER A 248 -8.01 20.08 -11.61
C SER A 248 -7.21 20.76 -10.48
N SER A 249 -7.86 21.60 -9.67
CA SER A 249 -7.21 22.22 -8.51
C SER A 249 -6.98 21.19 -7.40
N ILE A 250 -5.97 21.42 -6.56
CA ILE A 250 -5.63 20.50 -5.47
C ILE A 250 -6.73 20.40 -4.41
N ILE A 251 -7.46 21.50 -4.19
CA ILE A 251 -8.58 21.56 -3.26
C ILE A 251 -9.73 20.70 -3.80
N ASP A 252 -10.11 20.89 -5.06
CA ASP A 252 -11.20 20.12 -5.69
C ASP A 252 -10.88 18.63 -5.72
N VAL A 253 -9.63 18.27 -6.02
CA VAL A 253 -9.20 16.87 -6.06
C VAL A 253 -9.27 16.26 -4.66
N VAL A 254 -8.77 16.96 -3.64
CA VAL A 254 -8.80 16.45 -2.27
C VAL A 254 -10.23 16.35 -1.73
N ASP A 255 -11.09 17.34 -2.00
CA ASP A 255 -12.48 17.32 -1.58
C ASP A 255 -13.28 16.19 -2.25
N ASN A 256 -13.07 15.97 -3.56
CA ASN A 256 -13.74 14.90 -4.30
C ASN A 256 -13.26 13.50 -3.87
N PHE A 257 -11.97 13.32 -3.58
CA PHE A 257 -11.43 11.99 -3.24
C PHE A 257 -11.54 11.65 -1.75
N TYR A 258 -11.45 12.63 -0.85
CA TYR A 258 -11.33 12.37 0.59
C TYR A 258 -12.48 12.96 1.39
N PHE A 259 -12.94 14.18 1.11
CA PHE A 259 -13.92 14.79 2.01
C PHE A 259 -15.37 14.54 1.66
N LYS A 260 -15.67 13.98 0.47
CA LYS A 260 -17.03 13.71 -0.04
C LYS A 260 -18.03 14.53 0.75
N GLN A 261 -18.01 15.86 0.57
CA GLN A 261 -19.21 16.57 0.97
C GLN A 261 -20.34 15.85 0.24
N PRO A 262 -21.48 15.57 0.90
CA PRO A 262 -22.69 15.39 0.12
C PRO A 262 -22.75 16.66 -0.70
N LYS A 263 -22.33 16.59 -1.97
CA LYS A 263 -22.61 17.64 -2.93
C LYS A 263 -24.08 17.87 -2.70
N GLN A 264 -24.45 19.08 -2.27
CA GLN A 264 -25.85 19.47 -2.33
C GLN A 264 -26.30 19.03 -3.72
N LEU A 265 -27.19 18.04 -3.72
CA LEU A 265 -27.79 17.46 -4.90
C LEU A 265 -28.60 18.59 -5.53
N TYR A 266 -27.93 19.48 -6.25
CA TYR A 266 -28.45 19.86 -7.54
C TYR A 266 -28.25 18.62 -8.39
N SER A 267 -29.33 17.86 -8.50
CA SER A 267 -29.47 16.70 -9.37
C SER A 267 -29.23 17.13 -10.82
N ILE A 268 -27.97 17.20 -11.18
CA ILE A 268 -27.53 17.14 -12.57
C ILE A 268 -26.65 15.89 -12.58
N GLU A 269 -27.29 14.78 -12.94
CA GLU A 269 -26.66 13.50 -13.20
C GLU A 269 -25.67 13.67 -14.36
N ASP A 270 -24.45 14.10 -14.05
CA ASP A 270 -23.34 14.10 -14.99
C ASP A 270 -22.63 12.73 -14.93
N ILE A 271 -23.11 11.92 -15.85
CA ILE A 271 -22.68 10.58 -16.26
C ILE A 271 -21.17 10.53 -16.51
N ASP A 272 -20.56 9.48 -15.97
CA ASP A 272 -19.15 9.10 -16.05
C ASP A 272 -18.60 9.13 -17.50
N MET A 273 -17.40 9.69 -17.66
CA MET A 273 -16.72 9.89 -18.94
C MET A 273 -15.36 9.16 -19.05
N ALA A 274 -15.29 7.91 -18.58
CA ALA A 274 -14.23 6.96 -18.95
C ALA A 274 -14.76 5.84 -19.88
N PRO A 275 -14.00 5.41 -20.91
CA PRO A 275 -14.48 4.49 -21.93
C PRO A 275 -14.24 3.02 -21.51
N SER A 276 -15.30 2.30 -21.23
CA SER A 276 -15.29 0.84 -21.22
C SER A 276 -16.66 0.38 -21.66
N TRP A 277 -16.73 -0.35 -22.77
CA TRP A 277 -17.81 -1.18 -23.34
C TRP A 277 -19.24 -1.09 -22.75
N ASN A 278 -19.41 -1.11 -21.43
CA ASN A 278 -20.66 -0.75 -20.73
C ASN A 278 -21.32 0.55 -21.18
N ARG A 279 -20.60 1.64 -21.52
CA ARG A 279 -21.28 2.89 -21.93
C ARG A 279 -21.88 2.79 -23.32
N MET A 280 -21.31 1.99 -24.21
CA MET A 280 -21.92 1.77 -25.51
C MET A 280 -23.14 0.88 -25.39
N GLU A 281 -23.05 -0.17 -24.56
CA GLU A 281 -24.18 -1.03 -24.23
C GLU A 281 -25.30 -0.26 -23.53
N GLU A 282 -24.97 0.59 -22.55
CA GLU A 282 -25.91 1.47 -21.84
C GLU A 282 -26.50 2.56 -22.75
N VAL A 283 -25.70 3.13 -23.67
CA VAL A 283 -26.19 4.08 -24.67
C VAL A 283 -27.09 3.37 -25.70
N CYS A 284 -26.76 2.15 -26.10
CA CYS A 284 -27.62 1.34 -26.97
C CYS A 284 -28.92 0.93 -26.28
N LEU A 285 -28.88 0.61 -24.99
CA LEU A 285 -30.06 0.31 -24.17
C LEU A 285 -30.94 1.56 -23.99
N GLN A 286 -30.36 2.71 -23.63
CA GLN A 286 -31.10 3.98 -23.55
C GLN A 286 -31.70 4.39 -24.91
N LEU A 287 -31.01 4.11 -26.01
CA LEU A 287 -31.52 4.40 -27.34
C LEU A 287 -32.60 3.39 -27.78
N MET A 288 -32.52 2.13 -27.35
CA MET A 288 -33.60 1.14 -27.53
C MET A 288 -34.85 1.51 -26.73
N ASP A 289 -34.71 1.84 -25.44
CA ASP A 289 -35.81 2.30 -24.58
C ASP A 289 -36.53 3.51 -25.20
N MET A 290 -35.77 4.45 -25.79
CA MET A 290 -36.36 5.62 -26.47
C MET A 290 -37.05 5.30 -27.79
N ILE A 291 -36.60 4.27 -28.52
CA ILE A 291 -37.24 3.81 -29.75
C ILE A 291 -38.53 3.06 -29.39
N GLU A 292 -38.49 2.21 -28.37
CA GLU A 292 -39.67 1.54 -27.81
C GLU A 292 -40.70 2.56 -27.30
N ASP A 293 -40.28 3.56 -26.51
CA ASP A 293 -41.15 4.66 -26.05
C ASP A 293 -41.79 5.45 -27.22
N ARG A 294 -41.09 5.57 -28.35
CA ARG A 294 -41.59 6.25 -29.55
C ARG A 294 -42.55 5.39 -30.37
N ILE A 295 -42.29 4.09 -30.46
CA ILE A 295 -43.06 3.12 -31.24
C ILE A 295 -44.35 2.74 -30.50
N ASP A 296 -44.28 2.53 -29.18
CA ASP A 296 -45.40 2.03 -28.38
C ASP A 296 -46.41 3.11 -28.02
N ASP A 297 -45.97 4.34 -27.72
CA ASP A 297 -46.87 5.36 -27.17
C ASP A 297 -47.31 6.44 -28.16
N GLY A 298 -46.70 6.52 -29.36
CA GLY A 298 -47.09 7.39 -30.47
C GLY A 298 -47.20 8.91 -30.18
N ARG A 299 -47.00 9.33 -28.93
CA ARG A 299 -47.30 10.67 -28.41
C ARG A 299 -46.56 10.91 -27.09
N ASN A 300 -45.24 10.94 -27.11
CA ASN A 300 -44.52 11.73 -26.11
C ASN A 300 -43.27 12.33 -26.77
N GLN A 301 -43.21 13.67 -26.80
CA GLN A 301 -41.95 14.35 -27.07
C GLN A 301 -40.98 13.97 -25.95
N PRO A 302 -39.73 13.59 -26.26
CA PRO A 302 -38.76 13.28 -25.21
C PRO A 302 -38.65 14.47 -24.24
N ASN A 303 -38.56 14.20 -22.93
CA ASN A 303 -38.39 15.22 -21.87
C ASN A 303 -37.04 15.97 -21.94
N TYR A 304 -36.31 15.83 -23.05
CA TYR A 304 -35.04 16.48 -23.33
C TYR A 304 -35.24 17.65 -24.30
N SER A 305 -34.39 18.67 -24.21
CA SER A 305 -34.48 19.79 -25.15
C SER A 305 -34.34 19.31 -26.60
N PRO A 306 -34.99 19.96 -27.58
CA PRO A 306 -34.88 19.59 -28.99
C PRO A 306 -33.43 19.50 -29.49
N GLU A 307 -32.54 20.37 -29.01
CA GLU A 307 -31.12 20.38 -29.36
C GLU A 307 -30.39 19.15 -28.83
N ARG A 308 -30.71 18.73 -27.60
CA ARG A 308 -30.14 17.54 -26.97
C ARG A 308 -30.60 16.28 -27.71
N THR A 309 -31.89 16.22 -28.02
CA THR A 309 -32.51 15.15 -28.80
C THR A 309 -31.87 15.04 -30.19
N ALA A 310 -31.69 16.15 -30.91
CA ALA A 310 -31.04 16.16 -32.23
C ALA A 310 -29.57 15.72 -32.16
N LYS A 311 -28.82 16.16 -31.14
CA LYS A 311 -27.42 15.75 -30.93
C LYS A 311 -27.31 14.27 -30.60
N MET A 312 -28.28 13.70 -29.88
CA MET A 312 -28.35 12.28 -29.56
C MET A 312 -28.65 11.44 -30.81
N PHE A 313 -29.65 11.81 -31.63
CA PHE A 313 -29.90 11.13 -32.90
C PHE A 313 -28.70 11.19 -33.87
N LYS A 314 -28.00 12.32 -33.92
CA LYS A 314 -26.77 12.44 -34.72
C LYS A 314 -25.65 11.53 -34.20
N THR A 315 -25.58 11.32 -32.89
CA THR A 315 -24.61 10.41 -32.27
C THR A 315 -24.97 8.95 -32.54
N LEU A 316 -26.26 8.60 -32.51
CA LEU A 316 -26.76 7.27 -32.89
C LEU A 316 -26.38 6.96 -34.35
N LEU A 317 -26.69 7.86 -35.28
CA LEU A 317 -26.35 7.67 -36.70
C LEU A 317 -24.85 7.45 -36.89
N PHE A 318 -24.01 8.26 -36.23
CA PHE A 318 -22.57 8.11 -36.28
C PHE A 318 -22.08 6.75 -35.74
N LEU A 319 -22.69 6.25 -34.65
CA LEU A 319 -22.35 4.95 -34.07
C LEU A 319 -22.77 3.80 -34.97
N ILE A 320 -23.94 3.89 -35.60
CA ILE A 320 -24.43 2.91 -36.59
C ILE A 320 -23.46 2.85 -37.77
N ASP A 321 -23.06 4.01 -38.31
CA ASP A 321 -22.11 4.07 -39.43
C ASP A 321 -20.75 3.47 -39.06
N ALA A 322 -20.26 3.75 -37.85
CA ALA A 322 -18.99 3.22 -37.35
C ALA A 322 -19.04 1.70 -37.14
N LEU A 323 -20.15 1.18 -36.61
CA LEU A 323 -20.37 -0.26 -36.47
C LEU A 323 -20.49 -0.94 -37.83
N ASN A 324 -21.25 -0.37 -38.76
CA ASN A 324 -21.36 -0.87 -40.13
C ASN A 324 -20.00 -0.90 -40.83
N ALA A 325 -19.20 0.15 -40.69
CA ALA A 325 -17.84 0.20 -41.25
C ALA A 325 -16.89 -0.82 -40.61
N HIS A 326 -17.07 -1.15 -39.33
CA HIS A 326 -16.28 -2.16 -38.63
C HIS A 326 -16.67 -3.57 -39.09
N TRP A 327 -17.96 -3.89 -39.09
CA TRP A 327 -18.45 -5.23 -39.41
C TRP A 327 -18.36 -5.56 -40.90
N SER A 328 -18.59 -4.59 -41.80
CA SER A 328 -18.36 -4.78 -43.24
C SER A 328 -16.92 -5.16 -43.59
N LYS A 329 -15.95 -4.76 -42.76
CA LYS A 329 -14.53 -5.12 -42.95
C LYS A 329 -14.16 -6.47 -42.33
N ASN A 330 -14.82 -6.83 -41.23
CA ASN A 330 -14.44 -7.99 -40.41
C ASN A 330 -15.33 -9.21 -40.60
N TRP A 331 -16.46 -9.06 -41.31
CA TRP A 331 -17.41 -10.14 -41.57
C TRP A 331 -17.76 -10.20 -43.05
N ASN A 332 -17.28 -11.26 -43.71
CA ASN A 332 -17.32 -11.43 -45.16
C ASN A 332 -18.72 -11.43 -45.79
N ASN A 333 -19.79 -11.66 -45.02
CA ASN A 333 -21.18 -11.70 -45.49
C ASN A 333 -22.05 -10.62 -44.82
N TRP A 334 -21.45 -9.58 -44.23
CA TRP A 334 -22.19 -8.52 -43.52
C TRP A 334 -23.26 -7.84 -44.39
N SER A 335 -22.97 -7.64 -45.68
CA SER A 335 -23.91 -7.06 -46.65
C SER A 335 -25.18 -7.88 -46.85
N GLU A 336 -25.08 -9.23 -46.87
CA GLU A 336 -26.24 -10.12 -47.01
C GLU A 336 -27.15 -10.08 -45.78
N VAL A 337 -26.55 -9.91 -44.58
CA VAL A 337 -27.29 -9.82 -43.31
C VAL A 337 -28.03 -8.49 -43.20
N TRP A 338 -27.40 -7.38 -43.60
CA TRP A 338 -28.01 -6.05 -43.53
C TRP A 338 -29.15 -5.89 -44.56
N GLU A 339 -28.97 -6.38 -45.78
CA GLU A 339 -30.01 -6.33 -46.83
C GLU A 339 -31.23 -7.19 -46.48
N SER A 340 -31.06 -8.26 -45.69
CA SER A 340 -32.20 -9.07 -45.20
C SER A 340 -33.09 -8.35 -44.18
N TYR A 341 -32.60 -7.28 -43.54
CA TYR A 341 -33.34 -6.46 -42.56
C TYR A 341 -34.12 -5.31 -43.23
N ASP A 342 -33.59 -4.69 -44.29
CA ASP A 342 -34.32 -3.68 -45.07
C ASP A 342 -35.52 -4.28 -45.86
N GLY A 343 -35.60 -5.61 -45.97
CA GLY A 343 -36.74 -6.33 -46.54
C GLY A 343 -37.89 -6.64 -45.57
N ALA A 344 -37.78 -6.26 -44.28
CA ALA A 344 -38.82 -6.48 -43.26
C ALA A 344 -39.72 -5.25 -43.02
N SER A 345 -39.69 -4.27 -43.93
CA SER A 345 -40.69 -3.21 -44.02
C SER A 345 -41.69 -3.50 -45.15
N GLU A 346 -42.59 -4.45 -44.91
CA GLU A 346 -43.96 -4.45 -45.44
C GLU A 346 -44.96 -4.49 -44.28
#